data_AF-A0AAV0T2W3-F1
#
_entry.id   AF-A0AAV0T2W3-F1
#
_cell.length_a   1.000
_cell.length_b   1.000
_cell.length_c   1.000
_cell.angle_alpha   90.00
_cell.angle_beta   90.00
_cell.angle_gamma   90.00
#
_symmetry.space_group_name_H-M   'P 1'
#
loop_
_entity.id
_entity.type
_entity.pdbx_description
1 polymer ?
#
loop_
_entity_poly.entity_id
_entity_poly.type
_entity_poly.pdbx_seq_one_letter_code
_entity_poly.pdbx_strand_id
1 'polypeptide(L)'
;MSMNLEALDKEAHVLRVAINDNNVVEATKVLAQLKMALTTLPALPPCGIDSTTAKKELEVARHVLESATLLSILQEDMTAFERHMIQLKVYYSCGLQRSPLHYPILGTRLLQLLVENRMAEFHNELELLPEQSRQDPNIAFAVKLEQYLMEGTYNKVLEARTNVPNPYFPFFSMLIFDSAAEFGAYIQEEKTEWTVREGRVWFKAPEKSLGVSDIPSLRLVGETLAYATELDRIV
;
A
#
# COMPACT_ATOMS: atom_id res chain seq x y z
N MET A 1 25.87 -26.13 -9.39
CA MET A 1 24.99 -25.27 -8.57
C MET A 1 25.31 -23.78 -8.75
N SER A 2 26.58 -23.35 -8.79
CA SER A 2 26.95 -21.96 -9.12
C SER A 2 26.57 -21.49 -10.54
N MET A 3 26.71 -22.36 -11.55
CA MET A 3 26.31 -22.02 -12.94
C MET A 3 24.81 -21.74 -13.10
N ASN A 4 23.94 -22.37 -12.30
CA ASN A 4 22.50 -22.10 -12.33
C ASN A 4 22.19 -20.72 -11.75
N LEU A 5 22.99 -20.24 -10.79
CA LEU A 5 22.84 -18.91 -10.20
C LEU A 5 23.22 -17.80 -11.17
N GLU A 6 24.32 -17.96 -11.91
CA GLU A 6 24.73 -16.97 -12.92
C GLU A 6 23.75 -16.91 -14.10
N ALA A 7 23.13 -18.05 -14.46
CA ALA A 7 22.06 -18.08 -15.45
C ALA A 7 20.81 -17.36 -14.93
N LEU A 8 20.43 -17.61 -13.67
CA LEU A 8 19.27 -16.99 -13.04
C LEU A 8 19.45 -15.47 -12.88
N ASP A 9 20.67 -15.02 -12.57
CA ASP A 9 21.00 -13.59 -12.48
C ASP A 9 20.93 -12.90 -13.84
N LYS A 10 21.41 -13.56 -14.91
CA LYS A 10 21.23 -13.08 -16.29
C LYS A 10 19.76 -12.99 -16.69
N GLU A 11 18.94 -14.00 -16.37
CA GLU A 11 17.51 -13.98 -16.63
C GLU A 11 16.79 -12.88 -15.83
N ALA A 12 17.21 -12.63 -14.58
CA ALA A 12 16.68 -11.54 -13.76
C ALA A 12 17.06 -10.16 -14.33
N HIS A 13 18.25 -10.02 -14.92
CA HIS A 13 18.63 -8.81 -15.67
C HIS A 13 17.84 -8.64 -16.96
N VAL A 14 17.60 -9.72 -17.72
CA VAL A 14 16.74 -9.69 -18.91
C VAL A 14 15.33 -9.25 -18.55
N LEU A 15 14.78 -9.74 -17.43
CA LEU A 15 13.48 -9.29 -16.91
C LEU A 15 13.47 -7.79 -16.64
N ARG A 16 14.54 -7.24 -16.03
CA ARG A 16 14.65 -5.79 -15.76
C ARG A 16 14.68 -4.96 -17.03
N VAL A 17 15.41 -5.41 -18.04
CA VAL A 17 15.47 -4.74 -19.35
C VAL A 17 14.09 -4.76 -20.00
N ALA A 18 13.41 -5.91 -20.02
CA ALA A 18 12.07 -6.04 -20.58
C ALA A 18 11.02 -5.16 -19.86
N ILE A 19 11.16 -4.96 -18.55
CA ILE A 19 10.32 -4.04 -17.76
C ILE A 19 10.58 -2.59 -18.17
N ASN A 20 11.85 -2.19 -18.35
CA ASN A 20 12.18 -0.84 -18.79
C ASN A 20 11.69 -0.56 -20.22
N ASP A 21 11.65 -1.59 -21.07
CA ASP A 21 11.13 -1.51 -22.44
C ASP A 21 9.58 -1.62 -22.51
N ASN A 22 8.89 -1.68 -21.36
CA ASN A 22 7.42 -1.84 -21.24
C ASN A 22 6.84 -3.10 -21.91
N ASN A 23 7.63 -4.15 -22.16
CA ASN A 23 7.10 -5.40 -22.74
C ASN A 23 6.48 -6.32 -21.68
N VAL A 24 5.25 -6.01 -21.29
CA VAL A 24 4.50 -6.71 -20.23
C VAL A 24 4.27 -8.20 -20.54
N VAL A 25 4.06 -8.55 -21.81
CA VAL A 25 3.71 -9.93 -22.21
C VAL A 25 4.91 -10.86 -22.16
N GLU A 26 6.09 -10.38 -22.53
CA GLU A 26 7.32 -11.15 -22.43
C GLU A 26 7.77 -11.26 -20.96
N ALA A 27 7.72 -10.14 -20.23
CA ALA A 27 8.13 -10.10 -18.84
C ALA A 27 7.28 -11.01 -17.94
N THR A 28 5.97 -11.16 -18.20
CA THR A 28 5.12 -12.12 -17.47
C THR A 28 5.51 -13.58 -17.70
N LYS A 29 5.89 -13.94 -18.94
CA LYS A 29 6.35 -15.30 -19.27
C LYS A 29 7.68 -15.61 -18.59
N VAL A 30 8.64 -14.68 -18.69
CA VAL A 30 9.96 -14.80 -18.05
C VAL A 30 9.81 -14.87 -16.54
N LEU A 31 8.92 -14.06 -15.95
CA LEU A 31 8.64 -14.08 -14.52
C LEU A 31 8.01 -15.41 -14.04
N ALA A 32 7.15 -16.03 -14.85
CA ALA A 32 6.60 -17.35 -14.54
C ALA A 32 7.71 -18.43 -14.53
N GLN A 33 8.61 -18.40 -15.52
CA GLN A 33 9.77 -19.30 -15.59
C GLN A 33 10.72 -19.08 -14.41
N LEU A 34 11.03 -17.83 -14.07
CA LEU A 34 11.85 -17.47 -12.92
C LEU A 34 11.23 -17.91 -11.60
N LYS A 35 9.92 -17.74 -11.41
CA LYS A 35 9.22 -18.23 -10.21
C LYS A 35 9.32 -19.76 -10.06
N MET A 36 9.20 -20.49 -11.16
CA MET A 36 9.41 -21.94 -11.17
C MET A 36 10.87 -22.31 -10.87
N ALA A 37 11.84 -21.53 -11.36
CA ALA A 37 13.25 -21.75 -11.05
C ALA A 37 13.56 -21.45 -9.58
N LEU A 38 12.94 -20.42 -8.99
CA LEU A 38 13.12 -20.07 -7.57
C LEU A 38 12.67 -21.21 -6.65
N THR A 39 11.58 -21.93 -6.93
CA THR A 39 11.14 -23.04 -6.05
C THR A 39 12.14 -24.19 -5.97
N THR A 40 13.10 -24.27 -6.89
CA THR A 40 14.16 -25.29 -6.86
C THR A 40 15.32 -24.92 -5.94
N LEU A 41 15.40 -23.68 -5.45
CA LEU A 41 16.50 -23.22 -4.60
C LEU A 41 16.34 -23.67 -3.14
N PRO A 42 17.39 -24.22 -2.51
CA PRO A 42 17.33 -24.76 -1.16
C PRO A 42 17.34 -23.70 -0.04
N ALA A 43 17.85 -22.50 -0.31
CA ALA A 43 17.95 -21.44 0.71
C ALA A 43 16.65 -20.66 0.96
N LEU A 44 15.61 -20.88 0.14
CA LEU A 44 14.35 -20.16 0.28
C LEU A 44 13.46 -20.79 1.36
N PRO A 45 12.55 -20.01 1.98
CA PRO A 45 11.51 -20.56 2.86
C PRO A 45 10.65 -21.49 2.00
N PRO A 46 10.64 -22.83 2.22
CA PRO A 46 10.49 -23.54 3.49
C PRO A 46 11.69 -24.40 3.95
N CYS A 47 12.80 -24.45 3.20
CA CYS A 47 13.87 -25.43 3.41
C CYS A 47 15.00 -24.94 4.33
N GLY A 48 15.23 -23.62 4.42
CA GLY A 48 16.05 -22.98 5.48
C GLY A 48 17.47 -23.53 5.65
N ILE A 49 18.10 -24.03 4.58
CA ILE A 49 19.45 -24.61 4.66
C ILE A 49 20.48 -23.49 4.50
N ASP A 50 21.27 -23.25 5.55
CA ASP A 50 22.39 -22.31 5.54
C ASP A 50 23.55 -22.85 4.68
N SER A 51 23.42 -22.66 3.36
CA SER A 51 24.50 -22.90 2.39
C SER A 51 25.44 -21.69 2.31
N THR A 52 26.71 -21.90 1.97
CA THR A 52 27.68 -20.81 1.67
C THR A 52 27.22 -19.91 0.52
N THR A 53 26.30 -20.40 -0.31
CA THR A 53 25.70 -19.70 -1.46
C THR A 53 24.37 -19.01 -1.12
N ALA A 54 23.81 -19.25 0.07
CA ALA A 54 22.46 -18.80 0.45
C ALA A 54 22.27 -17.28 0.33
N LYS A 55 23.29 -16.48 0.67
CA LYS A 55 23.21 -15.01 0.53
C LYS A 55 22.97 -14.56 -0.92
N LYS A 56 23.64 -15.20 -1.88
CA LYS A 56 23.47 -14.89 -3.31
C LYS A 56 22.11 -15.36 -3.83
N GLU A 57 21.64 -16.51 -3.37
CA GLU A 57 20.29 -17.01 -3.69
C GLU A 57 19.20 -16.05 -3.19
N LEU A 58 19.35 -15.52 -1.98
CA LEU A 58 18.45 -14.51 -1.42
C LEU A 58 18.51 -13.17 -2.17
N GLU A 59 19.70 -12.74 -2.60
CA GLU A 59 19.88 -11.53 -3.42
C GLU A 59 19.18 -11.65 -4.77
N VAL A 60 19.32 -12.78 -5.46
CA VAL A 60 18.64 -13.03 -6.74
C VAL A 60 17.13 -13.14 -6.54
N ALA A 61 16.67 -13.85 -5.52
CA ALA A 61 15.24 -13.93 -5.20
C ALA A 61 14.63 -12.55 -4.92
N ARG A 62 15.35 -11.71 -4.17
CA ARG A 62 14.97 -10.31 -3.96
C ARG A 62 14.91 -9.54 -5.28
N HIS A 63 15.93 -9.65 -6.14
CA HIS A 63 15.95 -8.94 -7.42
C HIS A 63 14.78 -9.34 -8.34
N VAL A 64 14.43 -10.63 -8.37
CA VAL A 64 13.26 -11.14 -9.11
C VAL A 64 11.96 -10.61 -8.53
N LEU A 65 11.81 -10.59 -7.20
CA LEU A 65 10.60 -10.08 -6.55
C LEU A 65 10.45 -8.56 -6.67
N GLU A 66 11.54 -7.79 -6.57
CA GLU A 66 11.52 -6.35 -6.86
C GLU A 66 11.07 -6.10 -8.31
N SER A 67 11.60 -6.86 -9.26
CA SER A 67 11.18 -6.79 -10.67
C SER A 67 9.71 -7.20 -10.84
N ALA A 68 9.24 -8.21 -10.10
CA ALA A 68 7.84 -8.63 -10.09
C ALA A 68 6.92 -7.52 -9.58
N THR A 69 7.29 -6.83 -8.49
CA THR A 69 6.52 -5.71 -7.96
C THR A 69 6.43 -4.57 -8.98
N LEU A 70 7.52 -4.23 -9.68
CA LEU A 70 7.47 -3.21 -10.73
C LEU A 70 6.57 -3.60 -11.90
N LEU A 71 6.61 -4.87 -12.31
CA LEU A 71 5.72 -5.37 -13.35
C LEU A 71 4.24 -5.28 -12.93
N SER A 72 3.92 -5.58 -11.66
CA SER A 72 2.57 -5.42 -11.14
C SER A 72 2.12 -3.96 -11.11
N ILE A 73 3.04 -3.02 -10.86
CA ILE A 73 2.76 -1.58 -10.96
C ILE A 73 2.42 -1.20 -12.42
N LEU A 74 3.19 -1.67 -13.40
CA LEU A 74 2.91 -1.41 -14.82
C LEU A 74 1.60 -2.02 -15.30
N GLN A 75 1.16 -3.13 -14.69
CA GLN A 75 -0.12 -3.77 -14.97
C GLN A 75 -1.28 -3.18 -14.19
N GLU A 76 -1.02 -2.25 -13.26
CA GLU A 76 -2.01 -1.68 -12.34
C GLU A 76 -2.79 -2.73 -11.52
N ASP A 77 -2.20 -3.91 -11.29
CA ASP A 77 -2.81 -4.98 -10.47
C ASP A 77 -2.46 -4.81 -8.99
N MET A 78 -3.39 -4.20 -8.26
CA MET A 78 -3.31 -3.98 -6.80
C MET A 78 -3.12 -5.28 -6.02
N THR A 79 -3.84 -6.33 -6.40
CA THR A 79 -3.86 -7.58 -5.65
C THR A 79 -2.56 -8.35 -5.85
N ALA A 80 -1.98 -8.32 -7.05
CA ALA A 80 -0.67 -8.90 -7.30
C ALA A 80 0.39 -8.12 -6.52
N PHE A 81 0.35 -6.79 -6.58
CA PHE A 81 1.30 -5.94 -5.88
C PHE A 81 1.34 -6.22 -4.38
N GLU A 82 0.19 -6.32 -3.70
CA GLU A 82 0.14 -6.64 -2.26
C GLU A 82 0.75 -8.03 -1.96
N ARG A 83 0.45 -9.03 -2.79
CA ARG A 83 1.00 -10.39 -2.66
C ARG A 83 2.53 -10.39 -2.78
N HIS A 84 3.06 -9.75 -3.83
CA HIS A 84 4.51 -9.66 -4.03
C HIS A 84 5.18 -8.81 -2.94
N MET A 85 4.52 -7.77 -2.43
CA MET A 85 5.03 -6.95 -1.33
C MET A 85 5.16 -7.73 -0.02
N ILE A 86 4.15 -8.55 0.33
CA ILE A 86 4.22 -9.42 1.51
C ILE A 86 5.39 -10.40 1.38
N GLN A 87 5.60 -10.99 0.20
CA GLN A 87 6.76 -11.85 -0.06
C GLN A 87 8.07 -11.10 0.09
N LEU A 88 8.16 -9.89 -0.47
CA LEU A 88 9.37 -9.05 -0.44
C LEU A 88 9.75 -8.63 0.98
N LYS A 89 8.77 -8.34 1.85
CA LYS A 89 9.01 -8.02 3.27
C LYS A 89 9.79 -9.10 4.00
N VAL A 90 9.54 -10.38 3.70
CA VAL A 90 10.28 -11.51 4.29
C VAL A 90 11.77 -11.46 3.90
N TYR A 91 12.09 -11.04 2.68
CA TYR A 91 13.49 -10.94 2.24
C TYR A 91 14.20 -9.70 2.78
N TYR A 92 13.48 -8.62 3.09
CA TYR A 92 14.05 -7.43 3.70
C TYR A 92 14.36 -7.61 5.19
N SER A 93 13.62 -8.46 5.91
CA SER A 93 13.92 -8.76 7.32
C SER A 93 15.17 -9.63 7.50
N CYS A 94 15.63 -10.33 6.46
CA CYS A 94 16.81 -11.22 6.51
C CYS A 94 18.18 -10.51 6.63
N GLY A 95 18.22 -9.18 6.82
CA GLY A 95 19.47 -8.46 7.12
C GLY A 95 20.45 -8.32 5.94
N LEU A 96 19.96 -8.36 4.69
CA LEU A 96 20.76 -8.10 3.48
C LEU A 96 21.03 -6.59 3.29
N GLN A 97 22.06 -6.24 2.50
CA GLN A 97 22.31 -4.85 2.12
C GLN A 97 21.13 -4.27 1.35
N ARG A 98 20.71 -3.04 1.67
CA ARG A 98 19.53 -2.41 1.06
C ARG A 98 19.76 -2.14 -0.44
N SER A 99 18.83 -2.60 -1.27
CA SER A 99 18.79 -2.31 -2.71
C SER A 99 18.45 -0.84 -2.95
N PRO A 100 18.96 -0.18 -4.02
CA PRO A 100 18.55 1.18 -4.37
C PRO A 100 17.04 1.29 -4.67
N LEU A 101 16.39 0.20 -5.06
CA LEU A 101 14.96 0.14 -5.34
C LEU A 101 14.08 -0.02 -4.08
N HIS A 102 14.70 -0.25 -2.93
CA HIS A 102 13.99 -0.47 -1.67
C HIS A 102 13.08 0.72 -1.31
N TYR A 103 13.61 1.94 -1.30
CA TYR A 103 12.83 3.13 -0.93
C TYR A 103 11.75 3.52 -1.95
N PRO A 104 12.00 3.46 -3.27
CA PRO A 104 10.93 3.59 -4.27
C PRO A 104 9.74 2.66 -4.04
N ILE A 105 9.99 1.34 -3.94
CA ILE A 105 8.92 0.33 -3.80
C ILE A 105 8.14 0.53 -2.50
N LEU A 106 8.85 0.86 -1.42
CA LEU A 106 8.26 1.16 -0.13
C LEU A 106 7.40 2.44 -0.18
N GLY A 107 7.88 3.49 -0.85
CA GLY A 107 7.08 4.68 -1.13
C GLY A 107 5.80 4.34 -1.88
N THR A 108 5.86 3.43 -2.85
CA THR A 108 4.68 3.00 -3.63
C THR A 108 3.70 2.25 -2.74
N ARG A 109 4.19 1.39 -1.84
CA ARG A 109 3.33 0.71 -0.86
C ARG A 109 2.66 1.70 0.10
N LEU A 110 3.39 2.69 0.60
CA LEU A 110 2.81 3.73 1.46
C LEU A 110 1.69 4.50 0.73
N LEU A 111 1.91 4.85 -0.54
CA LEU A 111 0.87 5.48 -1.36
C LEU A 111 -0.33 4.56 -1.59
N GLN A 112 -0.13 3.27 -1.86
CA GLN A 112 -1.23 2.31 -1.99
C GLN A 112 -2.11 2.29 -0.72
N LEU A 113 -1.49 2.28 0.46
CA LEU A 113 -2.20 2.31 1.74
C LEU A 113 -3.05 3.56 1.92
N LEU A 114 -2.57 4.70 1.41
CA LEU A 114 -3.34 5.95 1.40
C LEU A 114 -4.56 5.85 0.48
N VAL A 115 -4.39 5.28 -0.72
CA VAL A 115 -5.48 5.07 -1.69
C VAL A 115 -6.55 4.12 -1.14
N GLU A 116 -6.14 3.04 -0.47
CA GLU A 116 -7.04 2.06 0.15
C GLU A 116 -7.66 2.55 1.48
N ASN A 117 -7.34 3.77 1.92
CA ASN A 117 -7.77 4.33 3.20
C ASN A 117 -7.38 3.48 4.43
N ARG A 118 -6.28 2.71 4.36
CA ARG A 118 -5.77 1.84 5.44
C ARG A 118 -4.74 2.58 6.30
N MET A 119 -5.15 3.67 6.95
CA MET A 119 -4.24 4.54 7.73
C MET A 119 -3.51 3.80 8.86
N ALA A 120 -4.16 2.83 9.50
CA ALA A 120 -3.53 2.07 10.58
C ALA A 120 -2.28 1.33 10.10
N GLU A 121 -2.37 0.66 8.95
CA GLU A 121 -1.23 -0.04 8.36
C GLU A 121 -0.16 0.91 7.85
N PHE A 122 -0.56 2.09 7.36
CA PHE A 122 0.38 3.13 6.95
C PHE A 122 1.27 3.56 8.13
N HIS A 123 0.68 3.87 9.28
CA HIS A 123 1.45 4.24 10.46
C HIS A 123 2.27 3.08 11.04
N ASN A 124 1.76 1.85 10.99
CA ASN A 124 2.52 0.66 11.39
C ASN A 124 3.78 0.48 10.53
N GLU A 125 3.67 0.65 9.21
CA GLU A 125 4.83 0.57 8.31
C GLU A 125 5.81 1.72 8.55
N LEU A 126 5.32 2.93 8.85
CA LEU A 126 6.18 4.07 9.19
C LEU A 126 6.92 3.92 10.53
N GLU A 127 6.35 3.18 11.47
CA GLU A 127 6.97 2.85 12.76
C GLU A 127 8.10 1.82 12.60
N LEU A 128 7.90 0.82 11.72
CA LEU A 128 8.93 -0.19 11.44
C LEU A 128 10.18 0.39 10.77
N LEU A 129 10.05 1.55 10.11
CA LEU A 129 11.14 2.17 9.37
C LEU A 129 12.08 2.99 10.26
N PRO A 130 13.41 2.85 10.08
CA PRO A 130 14.37 3.67 10.81
C PRO A 130 14.28 5.13 10.34
N GLU A 131 14.54 6.07 11.25
CA GLU A 131 14.38 7.51 10.98
C GLU A 131 15.23 8.02 9.81
N GLN A 132 16.39 7.41 9.54
CA GLN A 132 17.26 7.80 8.42
C GLN A 132 16.56 7.59 7.08
N SER A 133 15.74 6.54 6.96
CA SER A 133 15.00 6.23 5.74
C SER A 133 13.82 7.17 5.51
N ARG A 134 13.37 7.91 6.54
CA ARG A 134 12.28 8.89 6.40
C ARG A 134 12.71 10.15 5.64
N GLN A 135 14.02 10.40 5.55
CA GLN A 135 14.58 11.54 4.82
C GLN A 135 14.60 11.31 3.31
N ASP A 136 14.43 10.07 2.85
CA ASP A 136 14.40 9.76 1.43
C ASP A 136 13.22 10.47 0.74
N PRO A 137 13.44 11.11 -0.44
CA PRO A 137 12.41 11.91 -1.12
C PRO A 137 11.10 11.14 -1.39
N ASN A 138 11.19 9.85 -1.69
CA ASN A 138 10.05 9.00 -2.00
C ASN A 138 9.14 8.78 -0.79
N ILE A 139 9.72 8.56 0.39
CA ILE A 139 8.97 8.32 1.63
C ILE A 139 8.47 9.65 2.19
N ALA A 140 9.32 10.67 2.17
CA ALA A 140 8.93 12.03 2.58
C ALA A 140 7.75 12.56 1.76
N PHE A 141 7.66 12.22 0.48
CA PHE A 141 6.52 12.57 -0.37
C PHE A 141 5.21 11.92 0.14
N ALA A 142 5.21 10.62 0.42
CA ALA A 142 4.03 9.92 0.92
C ALA A 142 3.57 10.47 2.29
N VAL A 143 4.51 10.81 3.19
CA VAL A 143 4.20 11.41 4.49
C VAL A 143 3.62 12.81 4.36
N LYS A 144 4.20 13.68 3.50
CA LYS A 144 3.65 15.02 3.24
C LYS A 144 2.25 14.96 2.65
N LEU A 145 2.02 13.99 1.77
CA LEU A 145 0.72 13.80 1.15
C LEU A 145 -0.34 13.40 2.17
N GLU A 146 0.00 12.46 3.05
CA GLU A 146 -0.85 12.06 4.18
C GLU A 146 -1.16 13.24 5.10
N GLN A 147 -0.15 14.04 5.45
CA GLN A 147 -0.33 15.26 6.24
C GLN A 147 -1.29 16.25 5.55
N TYR A 148 -1.14 16.49 4.25
CA TYR A 148 -2.05 17.39 3.54
C TYR A 148 -3.49 16.87 3.51
N LEU A 149 -3.68 15.56 3.46
CA LEU A 149 -4.99 14.91 3.53
C LEU A 149 -5.60 15.07 4.92
N MET A 150 -4.81 14.88 5.98
CA MET A 150 -5.23 15.10 7.37
C MET A 150 -5.58 16.57 7.67
N GLU A 151 -4.77 17.50 7.18
CA GLU A 151 -5.01 18.95 7.32
C GLU A 151 -6.19 19.43 6.48
N GLY A 152 -6.69 18.62 5.53
CA GLY A 152 -7.74 18.99 4.58
C GLY A 152 -7.29 20.03 3.54
N THR A 153 -5.98 20.18 3.32
CA THR A 153 -5.43 21.16 2.37
C THR A 153 -5.31 20.56 0.97
N TYR A 154 -6.45 20.40 0.29
CA TYR A 154 -6.51 19.75 -1.03
C TYR A 154 -5.75 20.51 -2.15
N ASN A 155 -5.60 21.83 -2.05
CA ASN A 155 -4.84 22.60 -3.05
C ASN A 155 -3.39 22.12 -3.16
N LYS A 156 -2.75 21.81 -2.02
CA LYS A 156 -1.38 21.28 -1.99
C LYS A 156 -1.30 19.84 -2.48
N VAL A 157 -2.36 19.05 -2.28
CA VAL A 157 -2.46 17.69 -2.83
C VAL A 157 -2.50 17.73 -4.36
N LEU A 158 -3.24 18.68 -4.93
CA LEU A 158 -3.28 18.90 -6.38
C LEU A 158 -1.92 19.38 -6.93
N GLU A 159 -1.21 20.25 -6.21
CA GLU A 159 0.16 20.67 -6.57
C GLU A 159 1.18 19.54 -6.40
N ALA A 160 0.99 18.64 -5.44
CA ALA A 160 1.86 17.47 -5.26
C ALA A 160 1.78 16.51 -6.45
N ARG A 161 0.65 16.50 -7.20
CA ARG A 161 0.49 15.73 -8.44
C ARG A 161 1.53 16.09 -9.51
N THR A 162 1.94 17.35 -9.60
CA THR A 162 2.92 17.78 -10.60
C THR A 162 4.36 17.47 -10.17
N ASN A 163 4.59 17.26 -8.87
CA ASN A 163 5.90 17.09 -8.26
C ASN A 163 6.13 15.65 -7.77
N VAL A 164 5.78 14.67 -8.59
CA VAL A 164 5.95 13.24 -8.26
C VAL A 164 7.43 12.86 -8.43
N PRO A 165 8.14 12.41 -7.38
CA PRO A 165 9.59 12.18 -7.45
C PRO A 165 9.96 10.89 -8.20
N ASN A 166 9.00 9.99 -8.46
CA ASN A 166 9.26 8.71 -9.12
C ASN A 166 8.17 8.35 -10.14
N PRO A 167 8.53 7.92 -11.37
CA PRO A 167 7.56 7.47 -12.39
C PRO A 167 6.73 6.23 -11.98
N TYR A 168 7.17 5.44 -10.98
CA TYR A 168 6.46 4.25 -10.52
C TYR A 168 5.32 4.55 -9.51
N PHE A 169 4.79 5.78 -9.50
CA PHE A 169 3.64 6.17 -8.68
C PHE A 169 2.34 6.40 -9.49
N PRO A 170 1.93 5.49 -10.39
CA PRO A 170 0.68 5.67 -11.14
C PRO A 170 -0.55 5.62 -10.23
N PHE A 171 -0.50 4.92 -9.09
CA PHE A 171 -1.66 4.80 -8.19
C PHE A 171 -2.20 6.12 -7.64
N PHE A 172 -1.38 7.17 -7.61
CA PHE A 172 -1.82 8.50 -7.19
C PHE A 172 -2.86 9.10 -8.15
N SER A 173 -2.83 8.76 -9.44
CA SER A 173 -3.84 9.26 -10.39
C SER A 173 -5.23 8.67 -10.15
N MET A 174 -5.36 7.53 -9.47
CA MET A 174 -6.66 6.91 -9.18
C MET A 174 -7.49 7.68 -8.15
N LEU A 175 -6.88 8.56 -7.35
CA LEU A 175 -7.57 9.32 -6.30
C LEU A 175 -8.39 10.50 -6.81
N ILE A 176 -8.16 10.94 -8.06
CA ILE A 176 -8.73 12.16 -8.60
C ILE A 176 -9.35 11.86 -9.96
N PHE A 177 -10.60 12.27 -10.16
CA PHE A 177 -11.24 12.21 -11.47
C PHE A 177 -10.62 13.25 -12.40
N ASP A 178 -10.19 12.81 -13.58
CA ASP A 178 -9.62 13.70 -14.59
C ASP A 178 -10.73 14.33 -15.46
N SER A 179 -11.91 13.70 -15.51
CA SER A 179 -13.05 14.17 -16.31
C SER A 179 -14.35 14.24 -15.53
N ALA A 180 -15.17 15.24 -15.86
CA ALA A 180 -16.54 15.36 -15.35
C ALA A 180 -17.43 14.16 -15.74
N ALA A 181 -17.10 13.45 -16.82
CA ALA A 181 -17.82 12.24 -17.23
C ALA A 181 -17.59 11.07 -16.27
N GLU A 182 -16.34 10.87 -15.82
CA GLU A 182 -15.96 9.84 -14.84
C GLU A 182 -16.63 10.10 -13.50
N PHE A 183 -16.65 11.37 -13.07
CA PHE A 183 -17.37 11.79 -11.87
C PHE A 183 -18.88 11.49 -11.98
N GLY A 184 -19.49 11.74 -13.15
CA GLY A 184 -20.89 11.41 -13.40
C GLY A 184 -21.20 9.92 -13.30
N ALA A 185 -20.31 9.06 -13.81
CA ALA A 185 -20.43 7.60 -13.68
C ALA A 185 -20.30 7.14 -12.22
N TYR A 186 -19.33 7.69 -11.48
CA TYR A 186 -19.12 7.39 -10.07
C TYR A 186 -20.36 7.70 -9.21
N ILE A 187 -21.03 8.83 -9.46
CA ILE A 187 -22.25 9.19 -8.74
C ILE A 187 -23.36 8.16 -8.98
N GLN A 188 -23.48 7.65 -10.21
CA GLN A 188 -24.52 6.69 -10.55
C GLN A 188 -24.26 5.30 -9.93
N GLU A 189 -22.99 4.89 -9.85
CA GLU A 189 -22.62 3.57 -9.35
C GLU A 189 -22.53 3.50 -7.82
N GLU A 190 -21.80 4.43 -7.18
CA GLU A 190 -21.50 4.33 -5.74
C GLU A 190 -22.40 5.20 -4.85
N LYS A 191 -22.95 6.29 -5.37
CA LYS A 191 -23.61 7.35 -4.56
C LYS A 191 -24.96 7.77 -5.14
N THR A 192 -25.88 6.82 -5.22
CA THR A 192 -27.27 7.02 -5.70
C THR A 192 -28.07 8.06 -4.92
N GLU A 193 -27.63 8.44 -3.71
CA GLU A 193 -28.25 9.47 -2.89
C GLU A 193 -27.91 10.91 -3.34
N TRP A 194 -26.89 11.09 -4.18
CA TRP A 194 -26.46 12.42 -4.63
C TRP A 194 -27.23 12.81 -5.88
N THR A 195 -27.74 14.04 -5.92
CA THR A 195 -28.47 14.54 -7.09
C THR A 195 -27.72 15.67 -7.76
N VAL A 196 -27.47 15.54 -9.07
CA VAL A 196 -26.81 16.56 -9.87
C VAL A 196 -27.89 17.40 -10.56
N ARG A 197 -27.97 18.69 -10.24
CA ARG A 197 -28.89 19.65 -10.88
C ARG A 197 -28.11 20.88 -11.29
N GLU A 198 -28.24 21.30 -12.55
CA GLU A 198 -27.68 22.57 -13.06
C GLU A 198 -26.18 22.76 -12.77
N GLY A 199 -25.38 21.69 -12.89
CA GLY A 199 -23.94 21.74 -12.62
C GLY A 199 -23.57 21.83 -11.13
N ARG A 200 -24.52 21.59 -10.21
CA ARG A 200 -24.27 21.49 -8.77
C ARG A 200 -24.64 20.10 -8.26
N VAL A 201 -23.83 19.56 -7.36
CA VAL A 201 -24.09 18.30 -6.67
C VAL A 201 -24.76 18.60 -5.34
N TRP A 202 -25.93 18.00 -5.13
CA TRP A 202 -26.67 18.08 -3.88
C TRP A 202 -26.43 16.80 -3.09
N PHE A 203 -25.76 16.96 -1.94
CA PHE A 203 -25.57 15.89 -0.96
C PHE A 203 -26.82 15.79 -0.10
N LYS A 204 -27.45 14.62 -0.08
CA LYS A 204 -28.55 14.35 0.86
C LYS A 204 -27.96 14.41 2.28
N ALA A 205 -28.53 15.28 3.13
CA ALA A 205 -28.17 15.29 4.54
C ALA A 205 -28.49 13.91 5.14
N PRO A 206 -27.65 13.37 6.05
CA PRO A 206 -27.93 12.08 6.66
C PRO A 206 -29.32 12.10 7.31
N GLU A 207 -30.20 11.19 6.88
CA GLU A 207 -31.55 11.04 7.47
C GLU A 207 -31.50 10.58 8.91
N LYS A 208 -30.37 9.99 9.33
CA LYS A 208 -30.01 10.01 10.73
C LYS A 208 -29.90 11.48 11.11
N SER A 209 -30.98 12.01 11.68
CA SER A 209 -30.85 12.93 12.79
C SER A 209 -29.65 12.42 13.57
N LEU A 210 -28.63 13.25 13.76
CA LEU A 210 -27.83 13.15 14.96
C LEU A 210 -28.89 13.26 16.05
N GLY A 211 -29.49 12.13 16.38
CA GLY A 211 -30.31 11.97 17.52
C GLY A 211 -29.31 12.34 18.57
N VAL A 212 -29.44 13.55 19.07
CA VAL A 212 -29.43 13.73 20.49
C VAL A 212 -30.48 12.71 20.96
N SER A 213 -30.08 11.44 21.06
CA SER A 213 -30.65 10.56 22.04
C SER A 213 -30.50 11.40 23.28
N ASP A 214 -31.61 11.91 23.80
CA ASP A 214 -31.61 12.63 25.06
C ASP A 214 -30.59 11.93 25.94
N ILE A 215 -29.54 12.67 26.34
CA ILE A 215 -28.45 12.13 27.17
C ILE A 215 -29.15 11.26 28.21
N PRO A 216 -28.82 9.96 28.33
CA PRO A 216 -29.68 8.97 28.97
C PRO A 216 -29.70 9.18 30.49
N SER A 217 -30.29 10.30 30.88
CA SER A 217 -30.36 10.89 32.19
C SER A 217 -31.17 10.00 33.11
N LEU A 218 -32.26 9.44 32.58
CA LEU A 218 -33.04 8.41 33.27
C LEU A 218 -32.22 7.15 33.57
N ARG A 219 -31.34 6.73 32.67
CA ARG A 219 -30.46 5.58 32.91
C ARG A 219 -29.41 5.90 33.98
N LEU A 220 -28.77 7.07 33.91
CA LEU A 220 -27.81 7.56 34.90
C LEU A 220 -28.45 7.71 36.30
N VAL A 221 -29.69 8.20 36.35
CA VAL A 221 -30.47 8.30 37.60
C VAL A 221 -30.78 6.91 38.16
N GLY A 222 -31.16 5.95 37.31
CA GLY A 222 -31.35 4.57 37.73
C GLY A 222 -30.08 3.92 38.28
N GLU A 223 -28.94 4.11 37.60
CA GLU A 223 -27.64 3.57 38.03
C GLU A 223 -27.14 4.20 39.34
N THR A 224 -27.34 5.51 39.52
CA THR A 224 -26.98 6.21 40.77
C THR A 224 -27.85 5.81 41.95
N LEU A 225 -29.16 5.65 41.75
CA LEU A 225 -30.07 5.13 42.79
C LEU A 225 -29.75 3.68 43.14
N ALA A 226 -29.50 2.82 42.16
CA ALA A 226 -29.12 1.43 42.39
C ALA A 226 -27.82 1.33 43.18
N TYR A 227 -26.82 2.14 42.83
CA TYR A 227 -25.55 2.21 43.56
C TYR A 227 -25.75 2.66 45.01
N ALA A 228 -26.57 3.69 45.25
CA ALA A 228 -26.90 4.15 46.60
C ALA A 228 -27.61 3.06 47.43
N THR A 229 -28.56 2.34 46.83
CA THR A 229 -29.27 1.26 47.53
C THR A 229 -28.36 0.06 47.85
N GLU A 230 -27.41 -0.28 46.98
CA GLU A 230 -26.47 -1.36 47.26
C GLU A 230 -25.43 -0.96 48.33
N LEU A 231 -25.04 0.32 48.40
CA LEU A 231 -24.20 0.83 49.49
C LEU A 231 -24.92 0.78 50.84
N ASP A 232 -26.17 1.23 50.91
CA ASP A 232 -27.00 1.18 52.13
C ASP A 232 -27.24 -0.27 52.59
N ARG A 233 -27.14 -1.25 51.69
CA ARG A 233 -27.34 -2.67 52.02
C ARG A 233 -26.13 -3.32 52.72
N ILE A 234 -24.96 -2.72 52.60
CA ILE A 234 -23.69 -3.20 53.19
C ILE A 234 -23.46 -2.61 54.59
N VAL A 235 -24.11 -1.48 54.91
CA VAL A 235 -24.14 -0.84 56.24
C VAL A 235 -25.17 -1.50 57.14
#